data_AF-A0A7V9L284-F1
#
_entry.id   AF-A0A7V9L284-F1
#
_cell.length_a   1.000
_cell.length_b   1.000
_cell.length_c   1.000
_cell.angle_alpha   90.00
_cell.angle_beta   90.00
_cell.angle_gamma   90.00
#
_symmetry.space_group_name_H-M   'P 1'
#
loop_
_entity.id
_entity.type
_entity.pdbx_description
1 polymer ?
#
loop_
_entity_poly.entity_id
_entity_poly.type
_entity_poly.pdbx_seq_one_letter_code
_entity_poly.pdbx_strand_id
1 'polypeptide(L)'
;MLLAFAACAPEVRGPSVDTVRVLAHVDALAGLGPRPGDSATSRAAAAYIETHVPSVERMAIGEVDLPAIEVLGTSYRPARREVSNDPNLLTRFGPPGKALLIMAHYDTVEGSPGAVDNAAAVGVLIELARVFAVDPPAQPVILAFTANEEIGLVGAEALAAQRGDQIELAIALDLVGGRGELALNGASTLIGAAEMRWLARAADRAGVVVRAPFAHRVVSRWWPQAERSDHGPFTRRGIRAVHFYHRGHDGELVDLAYHSNRDLPPRVEPASVDELARLLRALTTEPIPPHAGDAVWLPIASNTVMPRWCLVLGCALLALGTCALLARTPKRRGGGKLKLLVGIAVFVVAAALVTLLERALAGDHPAPWMHAPVRWLLGELLLLAAVIGLATRALARFAPWGGERRYLAVAAISPLAIGCAWLAGDAAELAWVWLVPAFLATLAPRLPWSAGRLLALVPLAIPLVLVLGPGQLREAAWNRFMPATLPFAIWIALLSFPIFAGLAWYLRSRDRSGPLGTFILPMGCLLAMIGGTMLLATASPPCTAAQFHSFHLACEVVSEVR
;
A
#
# COMPACT_ATOMS: atom_id res chain seq x y z
N MET A 1 21.99 18.35 16.23
CA MET A 1 23.12 17.43 15.95
C MET A 1 22.60 16.01 16.08
N LEU A 2 22.17 15.40 14.97
CA LEU A 2 21.88 13.97 14.88
C LEU A 2 23.21 13.30 14.54
N LEU A 3 23.82 12.67 15.53
CA LEU A 3 25.00 11.82 15.34
C LEU A 3 24.56 10.59 14.55
N ALA A 4 24.98 10.51 13.30
CA ALA A 4 24.92 9.30 12.49
C ALA A 4 25.87 8.28 13.12
N PHE A 5 25.33 7.38 13.95
CA PHE A 5 26.01 6.12 14.24
C PHE A 5 25.89 5.27 12.99
N ALA A 6 26.88 5.38 12.11
CA ALA A 6 27.19 4.31 11.17
C ALA A 6 27.65 3.12 12.03
N ALA A 7 26.71 2.23 12.36
CA ALA A 7 27.08 0.91 12.82
C ALA A 7 27.87 0.28 11.67
N CYS A 8 29.15 -0.01 11.87
CA CYS A 8 29.87 -0.93 11.00
C CYS A 8 29.08 -2.24 11.01
N ALA A 9 28.32 -2.48 9.95
CA ALA A 9 27.72 -3.77 9.71
C ALA A 9 28.85 -4.81 9.69
N PRO A 10 28.72 -5.93 10.42
CA PRO A 10 29.68 -7.02 10.28
C PRO A 10 29.64 -7.46 8.82
N GLU A 11 30.78 -7.36 8.15
CA GLU A 11 30.98 -7.82 6.78
C GLU A 11 30.54 -9.29 6.70
N VAL A 12 29.56 -9.60 5.86
CA VAL A 12 29.13 -10.99 5.63
C VAL A 12 30.31 -11.70 4.98
N ARG A 13 31.09 -12.42 5.79
CA ARG A 13 32.24 -13.20 5.32
C ARG A 13 31.74 -14.34 4.42
N GLY A 14 32.33 -14.48 3.23
CA GLY A 14 32.01 -15.55 2.29
C GLY A 14 31.78 -15.03 0.85
N PRO A 15 31.60 -15.93 -0.12
CA PRO A 15 31.24 -15.52 -1.48
C PRO A 15 29.89 -14.78 -1.48
N SER A 16 29.83 -13.64 -2.15
CA SER A 16 28.59 -12.89 -2.36
C SER A 16 27.87 -13.38 -3.62
N VAL A 17 26.58 -13.05 -3.70
CA VAL A 17 25.83 -13.13 -4.96
C VAL A 17 26.48 -12.17 -5.96
N ASP A 18 26.72 -12.63 -7.18
CA ASP A 18 27.33 -11.85 -8.24
C ASP A 18 26.22 -11.23 -9.10
N THR A 19 26.05 -9.91 -9.00
CA THR A 19 24.99 -9.19 -9.72
C THR A 19 25.14 -9.28 -11.24
N VAL A 20 26.36 -9.40 -11.77
CA VAL A 20 26.59 -9.55 -13.21
C VAL A 20 26.04 -10.90 -13.69
N ARG A 21 26.24 -11.96 -12.90
CA ARG A 21 25.68 -13.28 -13.20
C ARG A 21 24.16 -13.29 -13.08
N VAL A 22 23.60 -12.62 -12.06
CA VAL A 22 22.14 -12.47 -11.95
C VAL A 22 21.56 -11.81 -13.20
N LEU A 23 22.16 -10.72 -13.69
CA LEU A 23 21.68 -10.05 -14.91
C LEU A 23 21.82 -10.94 -16.16
N ALA A 24 22.87 -11.76 -16.25
CA ALA A 24 23.00 -12.74 -17.32
C ALA A 24 21.89 -13.82 -17.26
N HIS A 25 21.46 -14.22 -16.06
CA HIS A 25 20.30 -15.11 -15.89
C HIS A 25 19.01 -14.41 -16.31
N VAL A 26 18.84 -13.12 -15.98
CA VAL A 26 17.70 -12.32 -16.44
C VAL A 26 17.65 -12.27 -17.96
N ASP A 27 18.76 -11.94 -18.63
CA ASP A 27 18.85 -11.88 -20.09
C ASP A 27 18.53 -13.23 -20.73
N ALA A 28 19.05 -14.32 -20.16
CA ALA A 28 18.79 -15.67 -20.67
C ALA A 28 17.32 -16.08 -20.54
N LEU A 29 16.71 -15.85 -19.38
CA LEU A 29 15.31 -16.20 -19.11
C LEU A 29 14.34 -15.34 -19.91
N ALA A 30 14.52 -14.01 -19.92
CA ALA A 30 13.72 -13.09 -20.72
C ALA A 30 13.94 -13.31 -22.23
N GLY A 31 15.13 -13.75 -22.63
CA GLY A 31 15.47 -14.12 -24.00
C GLY A 31 14.73 -15.34 -24.54
N LEU A 32 14.15 -16.18 -23.66
CA LEU A 32 13.21 -17.25 -24.08
C LEU A 32 11.89 -16.68 -24.62
N GLY A 33 11.62 -15.39 -24.40
CA GLY A 33 10.33 -14.76 -24.60
C GLY A 33 9.38 -15.00 -23.42
N PRO A 34 8.08 -14.68 -23.57
CA PRO A 34 7.08 -14.99 -22.56
C PRO A 34 7.05 -16.47 -22.20
N ARG A 35 6.90 -16.75 -20.90
CA ARG A 35 6.87 -18.09 -20.30
C ARG A 35 5.52 -18.39 -19.62
N PRO A 36 4.36 -18.31 -20.31
CA PRO A 36 3.08 -18.74 -19.73
C PRO A 36 3.17 -20.15 -19.14
N GLY A 37 2.49 -20.39 -18.03
CA GLY A 37 2.45 -21.70 -17.39
C GLY A 37 2.10 -22.83 -18.35
N ASP A 38 2.74 -23.99 -18.18
CA ASP A 38 2.60 -25.19 -19.02
C ASP A 38 2.95 -25.02 -20.50
N SER A 39 3.55 -23.89 -20.89
CA SER A 39 4.10 -23.68 -22.23
C SER A 39 5.45 -24.36 -22.43
N ALA A 40 5.89 -24.46 -23.68
CA ALA A 40 7.23 -24.95 -24.00
C ALA A 40 8.33 -24.03 -23.46
N THR A 41 8.10 -22.71 -23.41
CA THR A 41 9.06 -21.73 -22.90
C THR A 41 9.14 -21.75 -21.37
N SER A 42 8.02 -21.99 -20.67
CA SER A 42 8.01 -22.26 -19.22
C SER A 42 8.84 -23.50 -18.88
N ARG A 43 8.64 -24.62 -19.60
CA ARG A 43 9.49 -25.82 -19.44
C ARG A 43 10.95 -25.58 -19.77
N ALA A 44 11.25 -24.73 -20.76
CA ALA A 44 12.62 -24.34 -21.08
C ALA A 44 13.27 -23.54 -19.93
N ALA A 45 12.52 -22.68 -19.25
CA ALA A 45 12.98 -21.97 -18.06
C ALA A 45 13.23 -22.92 -16.88
N ALA A 46 12.33 -23.88 -16.64
CA ALA A 46 12.56 -24.93 -15.64
C ALA A 46 13.85 -25.73 -15.94
N ALA A 47 14.05 -26.15 -17.19
CA ALA A 47 15.27 -26.83 -17.62
C ALA A 47 16.52 -25.95 -17.44
N TYR A 48 16.42 -24.65 -17.74
CA TYR A 48 17.49 -23.69 -17.51
C TYR A 48 17.89 -23.65 -16.03
N ILE A 49 16.92 -23.54 -15.12
CA ILE A 49 17.15 -23.55 -13.67
C ILE A 49 17.86 -24.84 -13.24
N GLU A 50 17.38 -26.01 -13.69
CA GLU A 50 17.99 -27.31 -13.37
C GLU A 50 19.45 -27.42 -13.79
N THR A 51 19.84 -26.79 -14.91
CA THR A 51 21.25 -26.79 -15.35
C THR A 51 22.16 -25.88 -14.53
N HIS A 52 21.60 -24.89 -13.82
CA HIS A 52 22.37 -23.90 -13.05
C HIS A 52 22.30 -24.10 -11.53
N VAL A 53 21.36 -24.91 -11.04
CA VAL A 53 21.15 -25.17 -9.61
C VAL A 53 21.54 -26.60 -9.26
N PRO A 54 22.39 -26.83 -8.25
CA PRO A 54 22.77 -28.17 -7.84
C PRO A 54 21.62 -28.88 -7.10
N SER A 55 21.54 -30.20 -7.28
CA SER A 55 20.69 -31.11 -6.49
C SER A 55 19.19 -30.74 -6.47
N VAL A 56 18.66 -30.35 -7.63
CA VAL A 56 17.24 -30.00 -7.77
C VAL A 56 16.34 -31.23 -7.65
N GLU A 57 15.35 -31.12 -6.75
CA GLU A 57 14.19 -32.01 -6.68
C GLU A 57 13.05 -31.43 -7.53
N ARG A 58 12.49 -32.24 -8.42
CA ARG A 58 11.25 -31.91 -9.16
C ARG A 58 10.04 -32.35 -8.34
N MET A 59 9.28 -31.39 -7.83
CA MET A 59 8.02 -31.65 -7.13
C MET A 59 6.85 -31.52 -8.12
N ALA A 60 6.12 -32.62 -8.34
CA ALA A 60 4.94 -32.61 -9.19
C ALA A 60 3.78 -31.82 -8.55
N ILE A 61 3.10 -31.01 -9.38
CA ILE A 61 1.96 -30.19 -8.95
C ILE A 61 0.65 -30.96 -9.17
N GLY A 62 0.30 -31.28 -10.42
CA GLY A 62 -0.94 -31.98 -10.75
C GLY A 62 -2.18 -31.09 -10.61
N GLU A 63 -3.26 -31.64 -10.06
CA GLU A 63 -4.51 -30.90 -9.82
C GLU A 63 -4.43 -30.08 -8.53
N VAL A 64 -4.80 -28.81 -8.61
CA VAL A 64 -4.84 -27.88 -7.47
C VAL A 64 -6.20 -27.21 -7.40
N ASP A 65 -6.87 -27.35 -6.26
CA ASP A 65 -8.11 -26.62 -5.97
C ASP A 65 -7.77 -25.24 -5.39
N LEU A 66 -7.94 -24.19 -6.22
CA LEU A 66 -7.74 -22.81 -5.80
C LEU A 66 -8.96 -22.30 -5.02
N PRO A 67 -8.78 -21.77 -3.81
CA PRO A 67 -9.89 -21.25 -3.02
C PRO A 67 -10.42 -19.93 -3.60
N ALA A 68 -11.69 -19.65 -3.31
CA ALA A 68 -12.28 -18.34 -3.53
C ALA A 68 -11.59 -17.30 -2.63
N ILE A 69 -11.34 -16.11 -3.18
CA ILE A 69 -10.82 -14.96 -2.45
C ILE A 69 -11.89 -13.88 -2.41
N GLU A 70 -12.41 -13.64 -1.20
CA GLU A 70 -13.39 -12.61 -0.92
C GLU A 70 -12.87 -11.64 0.15
N VAL A 71 -13.00 -10.35 -0.12
CA VAL A 71 -12.69 -9.28 0.85
C VAL A 71 -13.88 -8.32 0.88
N LEU A 72 -14.41 -8.08 2.08
CA LEU A 72 -15.52 -7.13 2.31
C LEU A 72 -16.74 -7.38 1.38
N GLY A 73 -17.08 -8.64 1.12
CA GLY A 73 -18.20 -9.03 0.24
C GLY A 73 -17.93 -8.86 -1.25
N THR A 74 -16.71 -8.50 -1.64
CA THR A 74 -16.25 -8.44 -3.04
C THR A 74 -15.49 -9.72 -3.37
N SER A 75 -15.93 -10.43 -4.40
CA SER A 75 -15.18 -11.58 -4.94
C SER A 75 -14.05 -11.09 -5.84
N TYR A 76 -12.82 -11.42 -5.47
CA TYR A 76 -11.62 -11.11 -6.25
C TYR A 76 -11.25 -12.24 -7.18
N ARG A 77 -11.42 -13.48 -6.70
CA ARG A 77 -11.18 -14.70 -7.46
C ARG A 77 -12.21 -15.75 -7.03
N PRO A 78 -13.01 -16.33 -7.95
CA PRO A 78 -13.86 -17.47 -7.62
C PRO A 78 -13.00 -18.72 -7.37
N ALA A 79 -13.55 -19.68 -6.63
CA ALA A 79 -12.91 -20.99 -6.52
C ALA A 79 -12.88 -21.66 -7.90
N ARG A 80 -11.75 -22.31 -8.22
CA ARG A 80 -11.58 -23.06 -9.46
C ARG A 80 -10.52 -24.13 -9.29
N ARG A 81 -10.55 -25.13 -10.16
CA ARG A 81 -9.51 -26.15 -10.25
C ARG A 81 -8.57 -25.80 -11.39
N GLU A 82 -7.27 -25.87 -11.12
CA GLU A 82 -6.22 -25.77 -12.11
C GLU A 82 -5.45 -27.09 -12.19
N VAL A 83 -4.84 -27.34 -13.35
CA VAL A 83 -3.95 -28.48 -13.55
C VAL A 83 -2.64 -27.96 -14.10
N SER A 84 -1.53 -28.35 -13.47
CA SER A 84 -0.19 -28.00 -13.91
C SER A 84 0.68 -29.24 -14.07
N ASN A 85 1.37 -29.32 -15.21
CA ASN A 85 2.37 -30.34 -15.52
C ASN A 85 3.79 -29.82 -15.31
N ASP A 86 3.97 -28.51 -15.29
CA ASP A 86 5.21 -27.87 -14.89
C ASP A 86 5.52 -28.19 -13.40
N PRO A 87 6.78 -28.49 -13.03
CA PRO A 87 7.12 -28.83 -11.66
C PRO A 87 7.53 -27.62 -10.84
N ASN A 88 7.34 -27.66 -9.52
CA ASN A 88 8.19 -26.83 -8.67
C ASN A 88 9.58 -27.45 -8.59
N LEU A 89 10.61 -26.61 -8.61
CA LEU A 89 12.00 -27.03 -8.46
C LEU A 89 12.49 -26.63 -7.07
N LEU A 90 12.91 -27.60 -6.27
CA LEU A 90 13.33 -27.38 -4.89
C LEU A 90 14.79 -27.77 -4.71
N THR A 91 15.56 -26.97 -3.98
CA THR A 91 16.90 -27.35 -3.53
C THR A 91 17.07 -26.95 -2.07
N ARG A 92 17.81 -27.76 -1.32
CA ARG A 92 17.91 -27.65 0.14
C ARG A 92 19.35 -27.50 0.59
N PHE A 93 19.59 -26.56 1.50
CA PHE A 93 20.89 -26.25 2.07
C PHE A 93 20.86 -26.15 3.59
N GLY A 94 22.04 -26.24 4.21
CA GLY A 94 22.20 -26.12 5.66
C GLY A 94 21.82 -27.39 6.43
N PRO A 95 21.66 -27.30 7.76
CA PRO A 95 21.33 -28.45 8.61
C PRO A 95 19.91 -29.02 8.34
N PRO A 96 19.59 -30.22 8.85
CA PRO A 96 18.22 -30.75 8.82
C PRO A 96 17.30 -29.95 9.76
N GLY A 97 15.98 -29.94 9.49
CA GLY A 97 14.98 -29.28 10.34
C GLY A 97 13.84 -28.64 9.53
N LYS A 98 13.04 -27.78 10.16
CA LYS A 98 12.14 -26.90 9.40
C LYS A 98 12.94 -25.75 8.79
N ALA A 99 12.62 -25.39 7.55
CA ALA A 99 13.44 -24.48 6.76
C ALA A 99 12.83 -23.09 6.61
N LEU A 100 13.72 -22.10 6.46
CA LEU A 100 13.40 -20.87 5.76
C LEU A 100 13.21 -21.20 4.28
N LEU A 101 12.02 -21.01 3.76
CA LEU A 101 11.72 -21.18 2.35
C LEU A 101 11.84 -19.84 1.64
N ILE A 102 12.65 -19.74 0.59
CA ILE A 102 12.77 -18.56 -0.26
C ILE A 102 12.34 -18.97 -1.67
N MET A 103 11.32 -18.31 -2.21
CA MET A 103 10.67 -18.72 -3.46
C MET A 103 10.61 -17.59 -4.49
N ALA A 104 10.68 -17.97 -5.76
CA ALA A 104 10.50 -17.11 -6.91
C ALA A 104 9.80 -17.91 -8.02
N HIS A 105 8.80 -17.35 -8.68
CA HIS A 105 8.17 -18.04 -9.80
C HIS A 105 8.95 -17.83 -11.10
N TYR A 106 8.89 -18.80 -12.00
CA TYR A 106 9.63 -18.76 -13.26
C TYR A 106 8.75 -18.59 -14.50
N ASP A 107 7.43 -18.72 -14.34
CA ASP A 107 6.45 -18.40 -15.37
C ASP A 107 6.21 -16.89 -15.51
N THR A 108 5.48 -16.49 -16.54
CA THR A 108 5.06 -15.11 -16.78
C THR A 108 3.61 -15.08 -17.27
N VAL A 109 2.96 -13.93 -17.18
CA VAL A 109 1.76 -13.68 -18.02
C VAL A 109 2.06 -13.76 -19.52
N GLU A 110 1.01 -13.94 -20.31
CA GLU A 110 1.09 -13.88 -21.78
C GLU A 110 1.56 -12.51 -22.26
N GLY A 111 2.48 -12.49 -23.23
CA GLY A 111 2.99 -11.27 -23.85
C GLY A 111 4.02 -10.48 -23.04
N SER A 112 4.30 -10.86 -21.79
CA SER A 112 5.37 -10.28 -20.96
C SER A 112 6.67 -11.08 -21.07
N PRO A 113 7.82 -10.47 -21.41
CA PRO A 113 9.12 -11.13 -21.29
C PRO A 113 9.52 -11.44 -19.86
N GLY A 114 8.95 -10.74 -18.87
CA GLY A 114 9.06 -11.09 -17.46
C GLY A 114 10.44 -10.93 -16.85
N ALA A 115 11.09 -9.79 -17.09
CA ALA A 115 12.44 -9.54 -16.59
C ALA A 115 12.47 -9.20 -15.09
N VAL A 116 11.66 -8.22 -14.67
CA VAL A 116 11.40 -7.92 -13.25
C VAL A 116 10.39 -8.93 -12.69
N ASP A 117 9.49 -9.43 -13.53
CA ASP A 117 8.41 -10.36 -13.20
C ASP A 117 8.52 -11.71 -13.96
N ASN A 118 9.36 -12.63 -13.55
CA ASN A 118 10.13 -12.60 -12.31
C ASN A 118 11.55 -13.19 -12.48
N ALA A 119 12.13 -13.02 -13.67
CA ALA A 119 13.46 -13.54 -13.98
C ALA A 119 14.55 -13.01 -13.04
N ALA A 120 14.41 -11.77 -12.54
CA ALA A 120 15.33 -11.19 -11.56
C ALA A 120 15.38 -11.98 -10.25
N ALA A 121 14.23 -12.35 -9.68
CA ALA A 121 14.20 -13.18 -8.48
C ALA A 121 14.78 -14.58 -8.73
N VAL A 122 14.42 -15.20 -9.86
CA VAL A 122 14.96 -16.50 -10.28
C VAL A 122 16.48 -16.44 -10.38
N GLY A 123 17.04 -15.41 -11.03
CA GLY A 123 18.47 -15.19 -11.14
C GLY A 123 19.16 -15.03 -9.78
N VAL A 124 18.54 -14.28 -8.85
CA VAL A 124 19.03 -14.16 -7.46
C VAL A 124 19.07 -15.52 -6.77
N LEU A 125 18.02 -16.35 -6.91
CA LEU A 125 17.99 -17.68 -6.29
C LEU A 125 19.00 -18.64 -6.90
N ILE A 126 19.23 -18.59 -8.22
CA ILE A 126 20.28 -19.37 -8.88
C ILE A 126 21.66 -19.04 -8.29
N GLU A 127 22.00 -17.75 -8.21
CA GLU A 127 23.30 -17.34 -7.65
C GLU A 127 23.39 -17.60 -6.14
N LEU A 128 22.28 -17.48 -5.41
CA LEU A 128 22.24 -17.82 -3.99
C LEU A 128 22.48 -19.32 -3.77
N ALA A 129 21.95 -20.19 -4.64
CA ALA A 129 22.23 -21.63 -4.61
C ALA A 129 23.72 -21.93 -4.84
N ARG A 130 24.36 -21.24 -5.80
CA ARG A 130 25.82 -21.34 -6.05
C ARG A 130 26.62 -20.93 -4.81
N VAL A 131 26.22 -19.85 -4.14
CA VAL A 131 26.85 -19.39 -2.91
C VAL A 131 26.67 -20.41 -1.79
N PHE A 132 25.45 -20.92 -1.55
CA PHE A 132 25.18 -21.90 -0.50
C PHE A 132 25.82 -23.27 -0.71
N ALA A 133 26.14 -23.64 -1.95
CA ALA A 133 26.90 -24.85 -2.23
C ALA A 133 28.34 -24.79 -1.69
N VAL A 134 28.91 -23.59 -1.55
CA VAL A 134 30.29 -23.37 -1.05
C VAL A 134 30.29 -22.89 0.40
N ASP A 135 29.32 -22.06 0.77
CA ASP A 135 29.15 -21.50 2.11
C ASP A 135 27.70 -21.72 2.59
N PRO A 136 27.40 -22.92 3.13
CA PRO A 136 26.05 -23.30 3.54
C PRO A 136 25.46 -22.36 4.60
N PRO A 137 24.14 -22.12 4.57
CA PRO A 137 23.46 -21.28 5.54
C PRO A 137 23.49 -21.90 6.95
N ALA A 138 23.44 -21.05 7.97
CA ALA A 138 23.49 -21.47 9.38
C ALA A 138 22.20 -22.16 9.86
N GLN A 139 21.11 -21.99 9.12
CA GLN A 139 19.82 -22.61 9.36
C GLN A 139 19.37 -23.41 8.13
N PRO A 140 18.39 -24.34 8.26
CA PRO A 140 17.87 -25.04 7.10
C PRO A 140 17.23 -24.06 6.13
N VAL A 141 17.60 -24.11 4.86
CA VAL A 141 17.04 -23.25 3.80
C VAL A 141 16.56 -24.13 2.65
N ILE A 142 15.39 -23.81 2.12
CA ILE A 142 14.91 -24.35 0.84
C ILE A 142 14.80 -23.18 -0.12
N LEU A 143 15.43 -23.31 -1.28
CA LEU A 143 15.18 -22.42 -2.41
C LEU A 143 14.18 -23.13 -3.32
N ALA A 144 13.09 -22.44 -3.65
CA ALA A 144 12.04 -22.96 -4.51
C ALA A 144 11.86 -22.07 -5.74
N PHE A 145 11.78 -22.71 -6.89
CA PHE A 145 11.33 -22.09 -8.12
C PHE A 145 9.93 -22.60 -8.41
N THR A 146 8.95 -21.73 -8.24
CA THR A 146 7.52 -22.08 -8.31
C THR A 146 7.01 -21.97 -9.75
N ALA A 147 6.17 -22.92 -10.13
CA ALA A 147 5.49 -22.88 -11.42
C ALA A 147 4.12 -22.19 -11.29
N ASN A 148 3.67 -21.59 -12.38
CA ASN A 148 2.28 -21.20 -12.58
C ASN A 148 1.74 -20.25 -11.48
N GLU A 149 2.55 -19.28 -11.06
CA GLU A 149 2.13 -18.20 -10.15
C GLU A 149 1.02 -17.36 -10.82
N GLU A 150 1.22 -17.04 -12.09
CA GLU A 150 0.50 -16.02 -12.84
C GLU A 150 -0.95 -16.42 -13.16
N ILE A 151 -1.23 -17.73 -13.06
CA ILE A 151 -2.57 -18.31 -13.22
C ILE A 151 -3.22 -18.65 -11.88
N GLY A 152 -2.67 -18.17 -10.76
CA GLY A 152 -3.33 -18.18 -9.45
C GLY A 152 -2.56 -18.85 -8.33
N LEU A 153 -1.23 -18.73 -8.30
CA LEU A 153 -0.33 -19.24 -7.26
C LEU A 153 -0.28 -20.77 -7.22
N VAL A 154 -0.44 -21.41 -8.38
CA VAL A 154 -0.70 -22.86 -8.48
C VAL A 154 0.46 -23.66 -7.89
N GLY A 155 1.70 -23.30 -8.22
CA GLY A 155 2.89 -23.93 -7.64
C GLY A 155 3.00 -23.72 -6.14
N ALA A 156 2.81 -22.51 -5.63
CA ALA A 156 2.88 -22.26 -4.19
C ALA A 156 1.75 -22.91 -3.40
N GLU A 157 0.53 -23.01 -3.95
CA GLU A 157 -0.58 -23.75 -3.34
C GLU A 157 -0.25 -25.23 -3.18
N ALA A 158 0.30 -25.86 -4.22
CA ALA A 158 0.76 -27.24 -4.15
C ALA A 158 1.92 -27.41 -3.17
N LEU A 159 2.91 -26.50 -3.17
CA LEU A 159 4.06 -26.57 -2.27
C LEU A 159 3.63 -26.43 -0.81
N ALA A 160 2.77 -25.46 -0.50
CA ALA A 160 2.25 -25.26 0.85
C ALA A 160 1.39 -26.44 1.31
N ALA A 161 0.67 -27.10 0.39
CA ALA A 161 -0.12 -28.30 0.70
C ALA A 161 0.75 -29.54 0.97
N GLN A 162 1.77 -29.76 0.13
CA GLN A 162 2.57 -31.00 0.17
C GLN A 162 3.74 -30.93 1.15
N ARG A 163 4.30 -29.73 1.40
CA ARG A 163 5.56 -29.55 2.14
C ARG A 163 5.48 -28.51 3.24
N GLY A 164 4.30 -27.95 3.53
CA GLY A 164 4.13 -26.89 4.51
C GLY A 164 4.59 -27.26 5.93
N ASP A 165 4.60 -28.54 6.28
CA ASP A 165 5.10 -29.06 7.56
C ASP A 165 6.63 -28.95 7.72
N GLN A 166 7.35 -28.86 6.61
CA GLN A 166 8.81 -28.67 6.55
C GLN A 166 9.22 -27.20 6.60
N ILE A 167 8.27 -26.26 6.56
CA ILE A 167 8.53 -24.82 6.45
C ILE A 167 8.32 -24.13 7.80
N GLU A 168 9.33 -23.37 8.23
CA GLU A 168 9.27 -22.56 9.45
C GLU A 168 8.72 -21.15 9.15
N LEU A 169 9.22 -20.55 8.06
CA LEU A 169 8.81 -19.27 7.50
C LEU A 169 9.06 -19.27 5.99
N ALA A 170 8.14 -18.72 5.20
CA ALA A 170 8.25 -18.56 3.75
C ALA A 170 8.51 -17.09 3.35
N ILE A 171 9.36 -16.87 2.36
CA ILE A 171 9.65 -15.58 1.75
C ILE A 171 9.43 -15.70 0.25
N ALA A 172 8.42 -15.03 -0.29
CA ALA A 172 8.26 -14.87 -1.72
C ALA A 172 9.05 -13.66 -2.23
N LEU A 173 9.70 -13.83 -3.38
CA LEU A 173 10.39 -12.79 -4.13
C LEU A 173 9.64 -12.61 -5.43
N ASP A 174 9.08 -11.43 -5.64
CA ASP A 174 8.24 -11.15 -6.79
C ASP A 174 8.24 -9.64 -7.02
N LEU A 175 8.42 -9.23 -8.29
CA LEU A 175 8.74 -7.86 -8.70
C LEU A 175 9.98 -7.28 -8.01
N VAL A 176 11.02 -8.10 -7.81
CA VAL A 176 12.30 -7.65 -7.24
C VAL A 176 13.32 -7.32 -8.32
N GLY A 177 14.33 -6.54 -7.96
CA GLY A 177 15.35 -6.09 -8.90
C GLY A 177 14.90 -4.92 -9.77
N GLY A 178 13.62 -4.52 -9.72
CA GLY A 178 13.14 -3.28 -10.31
C GLY A 178 13.69 -2.03 -9.61
N ARG A 179 13.47 -0.86 -10.21
CA ARG A 179 13.73 0.42 -9.55
C ARG A 179 12.82 0.59 -8.33
N GLY A 180 13.28 1.40 -7.38
CA GLY A 180 12.49 1.82 -6.23
C GLY A 180 12.98 1.23 -4.90
N GLU A 181 12.14 1.35 -3.88
CA GLU A 181 12.50 0.97 -2.52
C GLU A 181 12.08 -0.47 -2.25
N LEU A 182 12.94 -1.27 -1.61
CA LEU A 182 12.57 -2.61 -1.19
C LEU A 182 11.43 -2.56 -0.16
N ALA A 183 10.32 -3.21 -0.50
CA ALA A 183 9.11 -3.22 0.30
C ALA A 183 8.76 -4.64 0.75
N LEU A 184 8.13 -4.74 1.92
CA LEU A 184 7.61 -5.95 2.51
C LEU A 184 6.08 -5.94 2.50
N ASN A 185 5.51 -7.02 2.01
CA ASN A 185 4.10 -7.42 2.13
C ASN A 185 3.98 -8.71 2.97
N GLY A 186 2.78 -9.07 3.43
CA GLY A 186 2.55 -10.33 4.17
C GLY A 186 2.82 -10.26 5.67
N ALA A 187 3.06 -9.08 6.25
CA ALA A 187 3.18 -8.86 7.70
C ALA A 187 1.84 -9.04 8.44
N SER A 188 1.23 -10.23 8.29
CA SER A 188 -0.02 -10.65 8.91
C SER A 188 0.14 -10.87 10.41
N THR A 189 -0.93 -11.29 11.09
CA THR A 189 -0.88 -11.67 12.52
C THR A 189 -0.01 -12.89 12.80
N LEU A 190 0.41 -13.65 11.78
CA LEU A 190 1.36 -14.76 11.92
C LEU A 190 2.80 -14.26 12.11
N ILE A 191 3.12 -13.05 11.65
CA ILE A 191 4.45 -12.45 11.79
C ILE A 191 4.47 -11.60 13.06
N GLY A 192 5.04 -12.17 14.12
CA GLY A 192 5.09 -11.55 15.45
C GLY A 192 6.19 -10.51 15.62
N ALA A 193 6.29 -9.99 16.84
CA ALA A 193 7.32 -9.01 17.19
C ALA A 193 8.74 -9.56 17.08
N ALA A 194 8.93 -10.85 17.37
CA ALA A 194 10.23 -11.50 17.24
C ALA A 194 10.67 -11.61 15.78
N GLU A 195 9.78 -12.08 14.90
CA GLU A 195 10.04 -12.23 13.47
C GLU A 195 10.26 -10.89 12.77
N MET A 196 9.43 -9.88 13.04
CA MET A 196 9.64 -8.53 12.48
C MET A 196 11.00 -7.96 12.89
N ARG A 197 11.42 -8.14 14.15
CA ARG A 197 12.74 -7.67 14.60
C ARG A 197 13.88 -8.49 14.03
N TRP A 198 13.69 -9.78 13.78
CA TRP A 198 14.68 -10.62 13.09
C TRP A 198 14.88 -10.14 11.65
N LEU A 199 13.81 -9.88 10.91
CA LEU A 199 13.85 -9.26 9.57
C LEU A 199 14.54 -7.89 9.61
N ALA A 200 14.14 -7.02 10.54
CA ALA A 200 14.71 -5.68 10.70
C ALA A 200 16.21 -5.71 10.99
N ARG A 201 16.67 -6.57 11.92
CA ARG A 201 18.09 -6.71 12.22
C ARG A 201 18.88 -7.28 11.05
N ALA A 202 18.31 -8.22 10.30
CA ALA A 202 18.94 -8.73 9.08
C ALA A 202 19.09 -7.61 8.04
N ALA A 203 18.08 -6.77 7.85
CA ALA A 203 18.15 -5.59 6.99
C ALA A 203 19.20 -4.58 7.48
N ASP A 204 19.27 -4.28 8.78
CA ASP A 204 20.30 -3.40 9.36
C ASP A 204 21.72 -3.95 9.14
N ARG A 205 21.93 -5.26 9.37
CA ARG A 205 23.22 -5.92 9.08
C ARG A 205 23.55 -5.92 7.60
N ALA A 206 22.54 -6.01 6.74
CA ALA A 206 22.73 -5.94 5.30
C ALA A 206 22.96 -4.50 4.82
N GLY A 207 22.73 -3.47 5.64
CA GLY A 207 22.76 -2.07 5.20
C GLY A 207 21.60 -1.75 4.24
N VAL A 208 20.44 -2.36 4.46
CA VAL A 208 19.23 -2.27 3.62
C VAL A 208 18.10 -1.66 4.43
N VAL A 209 17.28 -0.81 3.81
CA VAL A 209 16.07 -0.27 4.44
C VAL A 209 14.85 -0.94 3.82
N VAL A 210 14.22 -1.83 4.58
CA VAL A 210 12.97 -2.47 4.18
C VAL A 210 11.81 -1.57 4.57
N ARG A 211 10.99 -1.18 3.59
CA ARG A 211 9.76 -0.44 3.83
C ARG A 211 8.57 -1.38 4.01
N ALA A 212 7.67 -1.04 4.92
CA ALA A 212 6.39 -1.72 5.05
C ALA A 212 5.26 -0.72 4.75
N PRO A 213 4.77 -0.64 3.51
CA PRO A 213 3.72 0.28 3.12
C PRO A 213 2.48 0.13 4.01
N PHE A 214 1.87 1.26 4.37
CA PHE A 214 0.76 1.28 5.32
C PHE A 214 -0.42 0.40 4.87
N ALA A 215 -0.81 0.49 3.60
CA ALA A 215 -1.94 -0.27 3.08
C ALA A 215 -1.68 -1.78 3.08
N HIS A 216 -0.48 -2.21 2.67
CA HIS A 216 -0.09 -3.61 2.69
C HIS A 216 -0.15 -4.16 4.11
N ARG A 217 0.42 -3.45 5.09
CA ARG A 217 0.32 -3.83 6.50
C ARG A 217 -1.12 -3.99 6.99
N VAL A 218 -2.02 -3.08 6.59
CA VAL A 218 -3.43 -3.17 6.95
C VAL A 218 -4.07 -4.39 6.28
N VAL A 219 -3.87 -4.58 4.97
CA VAL A 219 -4.43 -5.71 4.21
C VAL A 219 -3.91 -7.04 4.74
N SER A 220 -2.60 -7.22 4.90
CA SER A 220 -2.01 -8.45 5.42
C SER A 220 -2.55 -8.85 6.79
N ARG A 221 -2.81 -7.87 7.65
CA ARG A 221 -3.29 -8.13 9.00
C ARG A 221 -4.78 -8.47 9.03
N TRP A 222 -5.59 -7.78 8.23
CA TRP A 222 -7.06 -7.87 8.28
C TRP A 222 -7.66 -8.87 7.29
N TRP A 223 -7.01 -9.03 6.15
CA TRP A 223 -7.41 -9.92 5.07
C TRP A 223 -6.22 -10.74 4.56
N PRO A 224 -5.55 -11.53 5.42
CA PRO A 224 -4.42 -12.38 5.02
C PRO A 224 -4.77 -13.39 3.91
N GLN A 225 -6.04 -13.73 3.73
CA GLN A 225 -6.48 -14.56 2.60
C GLN A 225 -6.34 -13.88 1.23
N ALA A 226 -6.26 -12.54 1.23
CA ALA A 226 -6.17 -11.71 0.04
C ALA A 226 -4.74 -11.48 -0.44
N GLU A 227 -3.74 -12.09 0.22
CA GLU A 227 -2.35 -12.09 -0.22
C GLU A 227 -2.22 -12.71 -1.62
N ARG A 228 -1.51 -12.02 -2.50
CA ARG A 228 -1.55 -12.21 -3.95
C ARG A 228 -0.26 -12.69 -4.61
N SER A 229 0.80 -12.87 -3.82
CA SER A 229 2.04 -13.50 -4.29
C SER A 229 2.18 -14.87 -3.62
N ASP A 230 3.23 -15.59 -3.95
CA ASP A 230 3.44 -16.99 -3.54
C ASP A 230 3.54 -17.21 -2.00
N HIS A 231 3.64 -16.14 -1.19
CA HIS A 231 3.53 -16.23 0.28
C HIS A 231 2.08 -16.44 0.75
N GLY A 232 1.09 -16.09 -0.06
CA GLY A 232 -0.33 -16.15 0.28
C GLY A 232 -0.85 -17.55 0.64
N PRO A 233 -0.54 -18.61 -0.13
CA PRO A 233 -0.95 -19.98 0.19
C PRO A 233 -0.44 -20.47 1.55
N PHE A 234 0.79 -20.09 1.90
CA PHE A 234 1.38 -20.38 3.21
C PHE A 234 0.63 -19.65 4.32
N THR A 235 0.37 -18.36 4.13
CA THR A 235 -0.40 -17.55 5.09
C THR A 235 -1.81 -18.13 5.32
N ARG A 236 -2.52 -18.53 4.24
CA ARG A 236 -3.84 -19.18 4.30
C ARG A 236 -3.83 -20.50 5.07
N ARG A 237 -2.70 -21.21 5.08
CA ARG A 237 -2.49 -22.46 5.81
C ARG A 237 -1.93 -22.27 7.23
N GLY A 238 -1.83 -21.04 7.71
CA GLY A 238 -1.30 -20.73 9.04
C GLY A 238 0.23 -20.84 9.15
N ILE A 239 0.93 -20.88 8.02
CA ILE A 239 2.38 -20.86 7.95
C ILE A 239 2.84 -19.40 7.83
N ARG A 240 3.84 -19.03 8.62
CA ARG A 240 4.43 -17.68 8.60
C ARG A 240 5.00 -17.39 7.22
N ALA A 241 4.58 -16.30 6.59
CA ALA A 241 5.08 -15.95 5.28
C ALA A 241 5.11 -14.44 5.05
N VAL A 242 6.07 -13.96 4.28
CA VAL A 242 6.19 -12.57 3.82
C VAL A 242 6.58 -12.53 2.35
N HIS A 243 6.41 -11.38 1.71
CA HIS A 243 6.78 -11.14 0.32
C HIS A 243 7.64 -9.88 0.22
N PHE A 244 8.74 -9.97 -0.52
CA PHE A 244 9.58 -8.84 -0.88
C PHE A 244 9.40 -8.47 -2.35
N TYR A 245 9.31 -7.16 -2.59
CA TYR A 245 9.21 -6.58 -3.93
C TYR A 245 9.86 -5.20 -3.96
N HIS A 246 10.39 -4.79 -5.11
CA HIS A 246 10.89 -3.42 -5.29
C HIS A 246 9.75 -2.52 -5.70
N ARG A 247 9.49 -1.50 -4.87
CA ARG A 247 8.37 -0.59 -5.05
C ARG A 247 8.80 0.70 -5.73
N GLY A 248 8.32 0.83 -6.96
CA GLY A 248 8.14 2.10 -7.63
C GLY A 248 9.12 2.37 -8.76
N HIS A 249 8.57 2.60 -9.95
CA HIS A 249 9.33 2.88 -11.16
C HIS A 249 9.06 4.31 -11.62
N ASP A 250 10.11 5.07 -11.98
CA ASP A 250 10.03 6.42 -12.53
C ASP A 250 9.18 7.42 -11.72
N GLY A 251 9.22 7.32 -10.38
CA GLY A 251 8.53 8.23 -9.46
C GLY A 251 7.10 7.83 -9.09
N GLU A 252 6.61 6.70 -9.61
CA GLU A 252 5.30 6.13 -9.30
C GLU A 252 5.38 4.99 -8.29
N LEU A 253 4.34 4.77 -7.49
CA LEU A 253 4.31 3.66 -6.51
C LEU A 253 3.95 2.30 -7.12
N VAL A 254 3.50 2.27 -8.38
CA VAL A 254 3.13 1.09 -9.16
C VAL A 254 4.00 1.07 -10.40
N ASP A 255 4.62 -0.07 -10.72
CA ASP A 255 5.31 -0.22 -11.99
C ASP A 255 4.29 -0.46 -13.12
N LEU A 256 4.16 0.49 -14.04
CA LEU A 256 3.24 0.38 -15.16
C LEU A 256 3.68 -0.67 -16.20
N ALA A 257 4.95 -1.08 -16.21
CA ALA A 257 5.44 -2.13 -17.09
C ALA A 257 5.09 -3.55 -16.61
N TYR A 258 4.63 -3.69 -15.36
CA TYR A 258 4.12 -4.95 -14.80
C TYR A 258 3.04 -5.56 -15.71
N HIS A 259 3.12 -6.87 -15.96
CA HIS A 259 2.24 -7.60 -16.89
C HIS A 259 2.17 -7.00 -18.30
N SER A 260 3.26 -6.43 -18.81
CA SER A 260 3.30 -5.83 -20.14
C SER A 260 4.52 -6.29 -20.93
N ASN A 261 4.48 -6.09 -22.24
CA ASN A 261 5.62 -6.32 -23.12
C ASN A 261 6.83 -5.39 -22.85
N ARG A 262 6.67 -4.41 -21.95
CA ARG A 262 7.75 -3.51 -21.53
C ARG A 262 8.54 -4.05 -20.34
N ASP A 263 8.14 -5.16 -19.71
CA ASP A 263 8.95 -5.79 -18.65
C ASP A 263 10.19 -6.48 -19.24
N LEU A 264 11.24 -5.69 -19.46
CA LEU A 264 12.44 -6.04 -20.22
C LEU A 264 13.70 -5.98 -19.35
N PRO A 265 14.77 -6.75 -19.69
CA PRO A 265 16.00 -6.81 -18.90
C PRO A 265 16.62 -5.46 -18.49
N PRO A 266 16.64 -4.41 -19.34
CA PRO A 266 17.17 -3.10 -18.95
C PRO A 266 16.43 -2.41 -17.79
N ARG A 267 15.29 -2.94 -17.33
CA ARG A 267 14.54 -2.44 -16.17
C ARG A 267 15.04 -3.02 -14.85
N VAL A 268 15.81 -4.10 -14.89
CA VAL A 268 16.44 -4.69 -13.71
C VAL A 268 17.66 -3.85 -13.33
N GLU A 269 17.62 -3.29 -12.13
CA GLU A 269 18.65 -2.42 -11.58
C GLU A 269 19.66 -3.26 -10.77
N PRO A 270 20.96 -3.25 -11.14
CA PRO A 270 21.99 -4.01 -10.43
C PRO A 270 22.04 -3.69 -8.92
N ALA A 271 21.78 -2.44 -8.53
CA ALA A 271 21.78 -2.03 -7.13
C ALA A 271 20.62 -2.65 -6.32
N SER A 272 19.44 -2.76 -6.93
CA SER A 272 18.27 -3.42 -6.32
C SER A 272 18.51 -4.93 -6.14
N VAL A 273 19.18 -5.55 -7.11
CA VAL A 273 19.60 -6.96 -7.03
C VAL A 273 20.61 -7.17 -5.90
N ASP A 274 21.65 -6.32 -5.81
CA ASP A 274 22.64 -6.37 -4.73
C ASP A 274 21.98 -6.21 -3.35
N GLU A 275 21.10 -5.21 -3.22
CA GLU A 275 20.36 -4.91 -1.99
C GLU A 275 19.58 -6.15 -1.50
N LEU A 276 18.77 -6.76 -2.38
CA LEU A 276 18.02 -7.96 -2.04
C LEU A 276 18.95 -9.12 -1.68
N ALA A 277 20.01 -9.34 -2.47
CA ALA A 277 20.93 -10.44 -2.24
C ALA A 277 21.63 -10.34 -0.87
N ARG A 278 22.06 -9.13 -0.47
CA ARG A 278 22.63 -8.87 0.87
C ARG A 278 21.61 -9.17 1.97
N LEU A 279 20.36 -8.74 1.80
CA LEU A 279 19.29 -9.03 2.76
C LEU A 279 19.06 -10.54 2.91
N LEU A 280 18.88 -11.27 1.81
CA LEU A 280 18.65 -12.72 1.84
C LEU A 280 19.80 -13.46 2.50
N ARG A 281 21.05 -13.11 2.15
CA ARG A 281 22.24 -13.65 2.83
C ARG A 281 22.19 -13.38 4.33
N ALA A 282 21.92 -12.15 4.75
CA ALA A 282 21.83 -11.77 6.16
C ALA A 282 20.69 -12.45 6.94
N LEU A 283 19.60 -12.84 6.26
CA LEU A 283 18.51 -13.63 6.87
C LEU A 283 18.93 -15.08 7.11
N THR A 284 19.87 -15.62 6.34
CA THR A 284 20.30 -17.03 6.45
C THR A 284 21.38 -17.29 7.49
N THR A 285 21.91 -16.24 8.13
CA THR A 285 22.98 -16.34 9.14
C THR A 285 22.47 -16.52 10.57
N GLU A 286 21.19 -16.26 10.84
CA GLU A 286 20.58 -16.39 12.16
C GLU A 286 19.28 -17.20 12.08
N PRO A 287 18.99 -18.08 13.05
CA PRO A 287 17.77 -18.87 13.05
C PRO A 287 16.52 -17.99 13.15
N ILE A 288 15.45 -18.40 12.47
CA ILE A 288 14.11 -17.82 12.65
C ILE A 288 13.72 -17.94 14.13
N PRO A 289 13.31 -16.85 14.80
CA PRO A 289 12.92 -16.92 16.20
C PRO A 289 11.57 -17.63 16.38
N PRO A 290 11.31 -18.21 17.57
CA PRO A 290 9.97 -18.67 17.90
C PRO A 290 9.00 -17.48 17.87
N HIS A 291 7.76 -17.76 17.46
CA HIS A 291 6.73 -16.75 17.39
C HIS A 291 6.47 -16.12 18.76
N ALA A 292 6.57 -14.79 18.83
CA ALA A 292 6.37 -14.08 20.08
C ALA A 292 5.87 -12.64 19.88
N GLY A 293 4.76 -12.34 20.55
CA GLY A 293 4.20 -11.00 20.67
C GLY A 293 3.68 -10.43 19.35
N ASP A 294 3.21 -9.19 19.41
CA ASP A 294 2.61 -8.48 18.30
C ASP A 294 3.33 -7.13 18.12
N ALA A 295 3.55 -6.73 16.87
CA ALA A 295 4.30 -5.54 16.54
C ALA A 295 3.80 -4.86 15.26
N VAL A 296 4.29 -3.65 15.06
CA VAL A 296 4.05 -2.84 13.88
C VAL A 296 5.40 -2.31 13.40
N TRP A 297 5.67 -2.51 12.12
CA TRP A 297 6.77 -1.86 11.43
C TRP A 297 6.44 -0.39 11.21
N LEU A 298 7.27 0.54 11.67
CA LEU A 298 6.96 1.96 11.58
C LEU A 298 7.06 2.45 10.12
N PRO A 299 6.13 3.31 9.66
CA PRO A 299 6.11 3.80 8.27
C PRO A 299 7.10 4.96 8.07
N ILE A 300 8.35 4.73 8.45
CA ILE A 300 9.47 5.66 8.30
C ILE A 300 10.61 4.93 7.59
N ALA A 301 11.53 5.66 6.95
CA ALA A 301 12.68 5.09 6.23
C ALA A 301 13.72 4.50 7.20
N SER A 302 13.31 3.46 7.93
CA SER A 302 14.13 2.73 8.91
C SER A 302 13.53 1.35 9.16
N ASN A 303 14.35 0.43 9.66
CA ASN A 303 13.90 -0.90 10.07
C ASN A 303 13.31 -0.91 11.50
N THR A 304 12.57 0.14 11.87
CA THR A 304 12.08 0.28 13.25
C THR A 304 10.80 -0.51 13.47
N VAL A 305 10.85 -1.46 14.41
CA VAL A 305 9.71 -2.28 14.83
C VAL A 305 9.28 -1.88 16.24
N MET A 306 8.01 -1.52 16.40
CA MET A 306 7.44 -1.12 17.69
C MET A 306 6.43 -2.19 18.18
N PRO A 307 6.45 -2.58 19.46
CA PRO A 307 5.40 -3.41 20.03
C PRO A 307 4.02 -2.79 19.81
N ARG A 308 3.04 -3.58 19.40
CA ARG A 308 1.71 -3.06 19.04
C ARG A 308 0.98 -2.44 20.23
N TRP A 309 1.20 -2.95 21.44
CA TRP A 309 0.60 -2.38 22.64
C TRP A 309 1.01 -0.91 22.86
N CYS A 310 2.19 -0.48 22.41
CA CYS A 310 2.59 0.93 22.45
C CYS A 310 1.69 1.79 21.57
N LEU A 311 1.34 1.29 20.38
CA LEU A 311 0.40 1.97 19.47
C LEU A 311 -1.00 2.04 20.08
N VAL A 312 -1.49 0.92 20.63
CA VAL A 312 -2.80 0.85 21.31
C VAL A 312 -2.86 1.85 22.48
N LEU A 313 -1.83 1.85 23.33
CA LEU A 313 -1.73 2.78 24.46
C LEU A 313 -1.69 4.24 23.98
N GLY A 314 -0.89 4.53 22.95
CA GLY A 314 -0.83 5.87 22.34
C GLY A 314 -2.20 6.33 21.83
N CYS A 315 -2.92 5.46 21.12
CA CYS A 315 -4.29 5.72 20.67
C CYS A 315 -5.25 5.96 21.85
N ALA A 316 -5.21 5.12 22.89
CA ALA A 316 -6.05 5.28 24.08
C ALA A 316 -5.77 6.62 24.79
N LEU A 317 -4.51 6.99 24.96
CA LEU A 317 -4.11 8.27 25.56
C LEU A 317 -4.55 9.47 24.72
N LEU A 318 -4.44 9.39 23.39
CA LEU A 318 -4.94 10.43 22.48
C LEU A 318 -6.46 10.58 22.60
N ALA A 319 -7.21 9.47 22.65
CA ALA A 319 -8.66 9.48 22.80
C ALA A 319 -9.07 10.09 24.15
N LEU A 320 -8.47 9.65 25.26
CA LEU A 320 -8.71 10.18 26.60
C LEU A 320 -8.35 11.67 26.70
N GLY A 321 -7.20 12.05 26.16
CA GLY A 321 -6.75 13.45 26.09
C GLY A 321 -7.73 14.32 25.33
N THR A 322 -8.22 13.85 24.18
CA THR A 322 -9.23 14.55 23.37
C THR A 322 -10.53 14.72 24.15
N CYS A 323 -11.04 13.65 24.79
CA CYS A 323 -12.23 13.71 25.65
C CYS A 323 -12.06 14.70 26.81
N ALA A 324 -10.92 14.68 27.51
CA ALA A 324 -10.64 15.59 28.60
C ALA A 324 -10.57 17.06 28.14
N LEU A 325 -9.94 17.32 26.99
CA LEU A 325 -9.83 18.66 26.41
C LEU A 325 -11.19 19.20 25.94
N LEU A 326 -12.05 18.33 25.39
CA LEU A 326 -13.42 18.65 25.01
C LEU A 326 -14.30 18.91 26.24
N ALA A 327 -14.19 18.10 27.30
CA ALA A 327 -14.95 18.28 28.54
C ALA A 327 -14.64 19.62 29.24
N ARG A 328 -13.40 20.10 29.12
CA ARG A 328 -12.96 21.41 29.63
C ARG A 328 -13.43 22.59 28.77
N THR A 329 -14.06 22.36 27.61
CA THR A 329 -14.62 23.46 26.81
C THR A 329 -15.93 23.95 27.42
N PRO A 330 -16.08 25.25 27.74
CA PRO A 330 -17.28 25.77 28.38
C PRO A 330 -18.54 25.50 27.55
N LYS A 331 -19.55 24.85 28.14
CA LYS A 331 -20.89 24.68 27.55
C LYS A 331 -21.63 26.02 27.62
N ARG A 332 -21.89 26.66 26.47
CA ARG A 332 -22.78 27.84 26.39
C ARG A 332 -24.20 27.44 25.96
N ARG A 333 -25.21 27.94 26.67
CA ARG A 333 -26.63 27.87 26.27
C ARG A 333 -26.86 28.80 25.08
N GLY A 334 -27.35 28.26 23.97
CA GLY A 334 -27.76 29.03 22.79
C GLY A 334 -28.36 28.12 21.73
N GLY A 335 -29.61 28.39 21.33
CA GLY A 335 -30.36 27.62 20.32
C GLY A 335 -29.57 27.46 19.02
N GLY A 336 -29.32 26.22 18.58
CA GLY A 336 -28.54 26.02 17.36
C GLY A 336 -28.08 24.61 17.00
N LYS A 337 -28.86 23.57 17.37
CA LYS A 337 -28.79 22.28 16.65
C LYS A 337 -29.19 22.46 15.18
N LEU A 338 -30.23 23.25 14.93
CA LEU A 338 -30.70 23.60 13.59
C LEU A 338 -29.59 24.22 12.71
N LYS A 339 -28.76 25.11 13.27
CA LYS A 339 -27.66 25.75 12.53
C LYS A 339 -26.54 24.78 12.13
N LEU A 340 -26.25 23.79 12.98
CA LEU A 340 -25.30 22.72 12.66
C LEU A 340 -25.87 21.82 11.56
N LEU A 341 -27.16 21.46 11.66
CA LEU A 341 -27.86 20.66 10.65
C LEU A 341 -27.85 21.35 9.29
N VAL A 342 -28.06 22.68 9.24
CA VAL A 342 -27.93 23.47 8.00
C VAL A 342 -26.50 23.39 7.43
N GLY A 343 -25.46 23.45 8.27
CA GLY A 343 -24.07 23.27 7.84
C GLY A 343 -23.80 21.91 7.23
N ILE A 344 -24.30 20.85 7.87
CA ILE A 344 -24.20 19.49 7.36
C ILE A 344 -24.98 19.36 6.04
N ALA A 345 -26.19 19.92 5.96
CA ALA A 345 -26.98 19.91 4.74
C ALA A 345 -26.27 20.64 3.58
N VAL A 346 -25.66 21.80 3.83
CA VAL A 346 -24.84 22.50 2.82
C VAL A 346 -23.69 21.62 2.34
N PHE A 347 -22.99 20.95 3.25
CA PHE A 347 -21.89 20.06 2.90
C PHE A 347 -22.38 18.88 2.02
N VAL A 348 -23.48 18.24 2.42
CA VAL A 348 -24.07 17.10 1.69
C VAL A 348 -24.53 17.52 0.29
N VAL A 349 -25.23 18.67 0.17
CA VAL A 349 -25.65 19.20 -1.13
C VAL A 349 -24.44 19.56 -1.99
N ALA A 350 -23.40 20.16 -1.40
CA ALA A 350 -22.17 20.46 -2.13
C ALA A 350 -21.50 19.18 -2.65
N ALA A 351 -21.36 18.15 -1.82
CA ALA A 351 -20.82 16.86 -2.24
C ALA A 351 -21.65 16.22 -3.37
N ALA A 352 -22.98 16.29 -3.30
CA ALA A 352 -23.87 15.80 -4.36
C ALA A 352 -23.69 16.57 -5.68
N LEU A 353 -23.57 17.90 -5.64
CA LEU A 353 -23.34 18.72 -6.83
C LEU A 353 -21.99 18.44 -7.48
N VAL A 354 -20.92 18.32 -6.67
CA VAL A 354 -19.58 17.97 -7.18
C VAL A 354 -19.59 16.57 -7.77
N THR A 355 -20.28 15.62 -7.15
CA THR A 355 -20.47 14.25 -7.68
C THR A 355 -21.16 14.25 -9.05
N LEU A 356 -22.20 15.07 -9.23
CA LEU A 356 -22.89 15.19 -10.52
C LEU A 356 -21.97 15.78 -11.60
N LEU A 357 -21.14 16.77 -11.24
CA LEU A 357 -20.17 17.36 -12.15
C LEU A 357 -19.05 16.38 -12.51
N GLU A 358 -18.50 15.65 -11.54
CA GLU A 358 -17.55 14.55 -11.77
C GLU A 358 -18.13 13.58 -12.80
N ARG A 359 -19.37 13.12 -12.61
CA ARG A 359 -20.00 12.15 -13.52
C ARG A 359 -20.23 12.69 -14.92
N ALA A 360 -20.58 13.97 -15.03
CA ALA A 360 -20.72 14.63 -16.33
C ALA A 360 -19.37 14.75 -17.06
N LEU A 361 -18.27 15.00 -16.34
CA LEU A 361 -16.93 15.15 -16.92
C LEU A 361 -16.23 13.81 -17.16
N ALA A 362 -16.55 12.78 -16.35
CA ALA A 362 -16.00 11.44 -16.46
C ALA A 362 -16.43 10.69 -17.73
N GLY A 363 -17.60 11.05 -18.29
CA GLY A 363 -18.18 10.33 -19.42
C GLY A 363 -18.56 8.89 -19.04
N ASP A 364 -18.14 7.93 -19.87
CA ASP A 364 -18.35 6.50 -19.66
C ASP A 364 -17.22 5.83 -18.85
N HIS A 365 -16.12 6.54 -18.58
CA HIS A 365 -14.98 5.96 -17.89
C HIS A 365 -15.30 5.69 -16.41
N PRO A 366 -15.09 4.46 -15.89
CA PRO A 366 -15.53 4.10 -14.54
C PRO A 366 -14.73 4.79 -13.42
N ALA A 367 -13.46 5.13 -13.65
CA ALA A 367 -12.59 5.74 -12.64
C ALA A 367 -11.52 6.68 -13.23
N PRO A 368 -11.90 7.78 -13.93
CA PRO A 368 -10.96 8.64 -14.65
C PRO A 368 -9.88 9.28 -13.76
N TRP A 369 -10.15 9.42 -12.47
CA TRP A 369 -9.22 9.92 -11.46
C TRP A 369 -7.94 9.09 -11.31
N MET A 370 -7.90 7.83 -11.71
CA MET A 370 -6.68 7.01 -11.59
C MET A 370 -5.56 7.44 -12.54
N HIS A 371 -5.94 8.05 -13.67
CA HIS A 371 -5.01 8.50 -14.71
C HIS A 371 -4.44 9.89 -14.45
N ALA A 372 -5.12 10.66 -13.60
CA ALA A 372 -4.68 12.00 -13.21
C ALA A 372 -5.04 12.32 -11.74
N PRO A 373 -4.62 11.48 -10.78
CA PRO A 373 -5.14 11.49 -9.41
C PRO A 373 -4.94 12.82 -8.70
N VAL A 374 -3.79 13.47 -8.90
CA VAL A 374 -3.50 14.78 -8.33
C VAL A 374 -4.47 15.85 -8.86
N ARG A 375 -4.72 15.86 -10.18
CA ARG A 375 -5.61 16.85 -10.81
C ARG A 375 -7.05 16.66 -10.35
N TRP A 376 -7.51 15.41 -10.29
CA TRP A 376 -8.85 15.06 -9.79
C TRP A 376 -9.03 15.42 -8.31
N LEU A 377 -8.08 15.04 -7.45
CA LEU A 377 -8.11 15.36 -6.02
C LEU A 377 -8.15 16.88 -5.78
N LEU A 378 -7.28 17.65 -6.45
CA LEU A 378 -7.25 19.11 -6.32
C LEU A 378 -8.50 19.76 -6.91
N GLY A 379 -8.96 19.30 -8.07
CA GLY A 379 -10.12 19.85 -8.76
C GLY A 379 -11.39 19.72 -7.92
N GLU A 380 -11.65 18.52 -7.39
CA GLU A 380 -12.82 18.27 -6.55
C GLU A 380 -12.74 18.96 -5.18
N LEU A 381 -11.56 19.05 -4.57
CA LEU A 381 -11.38 19.83 -3.33
C LEU A 381 -11.68 21.33 -3.54
N LEU A 382 -11.23 21.90 -4.66
CA LEU A 382 -11.51 23.30 -5.02
C LEU A 382 -13.00 23.52 -5.27
N LEU A 383 -13.65 22.61 -6.00
CA LEU A 383 -15.09 22.67 -6.26
C LEU A 383 -15.89 22.57 -4.98
N LEU A 384 -15.56 21.61 -4.11
CA LEU A 384 -16.22 21.42 -2.82
C LEU A 384 -16.07 22.67 -1.95
N ALA A 385 -14.85 23.23 -1.87
CA ALA A 385 -14.58 24.48 -1.15
C ALA A 385 -15.39 25.67 -1.71
N ALA A 386 -15.46 25.79 -3.04
CA ALA A 386 -16.19 26.85 -3.72
C ALA A 386 -17.70 26.78 -3.45
N VAL A 387 -18.30 25.61 -3.64
CA VAL A 387 -19.74 25.40 -3.46
C VAL A 387 -20.13 25.61 -2.00
N ILE A 388 -19.36 25.07 -1.05
CA ILE A 388 -19.59 25.29 0.38
C ILE A 388 -19.48 26.78 0.72
N GLY A 389 -18.46 27.47 0.19
CA GLY A 389 -18.24 28.89 0.43
C GLY A 389 -19.40 29.77 -0.06
N LEU A 390 -19.85 29.55 -1.30
CA LEU A 390 -20.98 30.27 -1.91
C LEU A 390 -22.30 29.98 -1.18
N ALA A 391 -22.59 28.71 -0.90
CA ALA A 391 -23.82 28.30 -0.21
C ALA A 391 -23.87 28.86 1.23
N THR A 392 -22.75 28.79 1.95
CA THR A 392 -22.64 29.35 3.30
C THR A 392 -22.92 30.85 3.29
N ARG A 393 -22.38 31.58 2.30
CA ARG A 393 -22.63 33.01 2.15
C ARG A 393 -24.08 33.32 1.80
N ALA A 394 -24.69 32.60 0.87
CA ALA A 394 -26.09 32.80 0.49
C ALA A 394 -27.01 32.62 1.71
N LEU A 395 -26.79 31.56 2.49
CA LEU A 395 -27.56 31.26 3.69
C LEU A 395 -27.28 32.22 4.84
N ALA A 396 -26.07 32.77 4.94
CA ALA A 396 -25.73 33.74 5.98
C ALA A 396 -26.59 35.01 5.94
N ARG A 397 -27.21 35.32 4.79
CA ARG A 397 -28.16 36.44 4.62
C ARG A 397 -29.50 36.19 5.32
N PHE A 398 -29.92 34.93 5.45
CA PHE A 398 -31.22 34.55 5.99
C PHE A 398 -31.10 33.97 7.41
N ALA A 399 -29.99 33.31 7.71
CA ALA A 399 -29.70 32.71 9.00
C ALA A 399 -28.23 32.97 9.36
N PRO A 400 -27.90 34.06 10.10
CA PRO A 400 -26.53 34.31 10.52
C PRO A 400 -26.01 33.13 11.35
N TRP A 401 -24.94 32.52 10.83
CA TRP A 401 -24.38 31.27 11.32
C TRP A 401 -23.71 31.47 12.68
N GLY A 402 -24.24 30.85 13.73
CA GLY A 402 -23.75 31.03 15.10
C GLY A 402 -22.88 29.87 15.60
N GLY A 403 -21.71 30.19 16.15
CA GLY A 403 -20.93 29.32 17.04
C GLY A 403 -19.67 28.70 16.43
N GLU A 404 -18.57 29.46 16.41
CA GLU A 404 -17.22 28.99 16.03
C GLU A 404 -16.85 27.64 16.68
N ARG A 405 -17.15 27.45 17.97
CA ARG A 405 -16.74 26.27 18.75
C ARG A 405 -17.43 24.97 18.31
N ARG A 406 -18.57 25.04 17.62
CA ARG A 406 -19.28 23.84 17.13
C ARG A 406 -18.57 23.22 15.93
N TYR A 407 -18.01 24.05 15.05
CA TYR A 407 -17.20 23.57 13.93
C TYR A 407 -15.95 22.86 14.44
N LEU A 408 -15.30 23.42 15.46
CA LEU A 408 -14.19 22.75 16.11
C LEU A 408 -14.61 21.44 16.78
N ALA A 409 -15.78 21.42 17.45
CA ALA A 409 -16.31 20.21 18.04
C ALA A 409 -16.57 19.14 16.98
N VAL A 410 -17.11 19.49 15.81
CA VAL A 410 -17.24 18.56 14.68
C VAL A 410 -15.87 18.08 14.21
N ALA A 411 -14.94 19.00 13.96
CA ALA A 411 -13.58 18.70 13.49
C ALA A 411 -12.79 17.78 14.44
N ALA A 412 -13.12 17.77 15.73
CA ALA A 412 -12.51 16.89 16.72
C ALA A 412 -13.33 15.62 17.00
N ILE A 413 -14.66 15.72 17.12
CA ILE A 413 -15.54 14.60 17.50
C ILE A 413 -15.67 13.59 16.37
N SER A 414 -15.76 14.01 15.10
CA SER A 414 -15.86 13.04 14.01
C SER A 414 -14.61 12.15 13.89
N PRO A 415 -13.37 12.68 13.84
CA PRO A 415 -12.20 11.80 13.85
C PRO A 415 -12.02 11.07 15.18
N LEU A 416 -12.40 11.65 16.33
CA LEU A 416 -12.40 10.92 17.60
C LEU A 416 -13.32 9.70 17.56
N ALA A 417 -14.55 9.86 17.07
CA ALA A 417 -15.53 8.77 17.01
C ALA A 417 -15.06 7.65 16.07
N ILE A 418 -14.56 8.00 14.88
CA ILE A 418 -14.01 7.04 13.92
C ILE A 418 -12.79 6.33 14.49
N GLY A 419 -11.85 7.09 15.08
CA GLY A 419 -10.65 6.54 15.70
C GLY A 419 -10.94 5.62 16.89
N CYS A 420 -11.90 5.98 17.75
CA CYS A 420 -12.35 5.11 18.83
C CYS A 420 -13.07 3.86 18.32
N ALA A 421 -13.86 3.96 17.24
CA ALA A 421 -14.50 2.79 16.63
C ALA A 421 -13.46 1.80 16.08
N TRP A 422 -12.43 2.30 15.38
CA TRP A 422 -11.30 1.49 14.94
C TRP A 422 -10.54 0.87 16.12
N LEU A 423 -10.23 1.65 17.16
CA LEU A 423 -9.53 1.14 18.33
C LEU A 423 -10.35 0.05 19.06
N ALA A 424 -11.66 0.23 19.19
CA ALA A 424 -12.57 -0.74 19.78
C ALA A 424 -12.69 -2.03 18.94
N GLY A 425 -12.52 -1.92 17.62
CA GLY A 425 -12.44 -3.05 16.69
C GLY A 425 -11.06 -3.72 16.62
N ASP A 426 -10.13 -3.41 17.54
CA ASP A 426 -8.74 -3.89 17.49
C ASP A 426 -7.94 -3.42 16.25
N ALA A 427 -8.27 -2.25 15.70
CA ALA A 427 -7.63 -1.66 14.53
C ALA A 427 -6.76 -0.44 14.89
N ALA A 428 -5.81 -0.60 15.80
CA ALA A 428 -4.97 0.50 16.27
C ALA A 428 -4.19 1.20 15.14
N GLU A 429 -3.82 0.45 14.10
CA GLU A 429 -3.13 0.90 12.89
C GLU A 429 -4.00 1.83 12.05
N LEU A 430 -5.32 1.69 12.12
CA LEU A 430 -6.29 2.60 11.50
C LEU A 430 -6.70 3.71 12.48
N ALA A 431 -6.74 3.44 13.78
CA ALA A 431 -7.19 4.39 14.79
C ALA A 431 -6.32 5.65 14.88
N TRP A 432 -4.99 5.52 14.88
CA TRP A 432 -4.09 6.67 15.05
C TRP A 432 -4.24 7.72 13.94
N VAL A 433 -4.58 7.27 12.71
CA VAL A 433 -4.84 8.12 11.53
C VAL A 433 -5.94 9.14 11.83
N TRP A 434 -6.87 8.82 12.73
CA TRP A 434 -7.97 9.68 13.15
C TRP A 434 -7.76 10.33 14.52
N LEU A 435 -7.19 9.60 15.48
CA LEU A 435 -7.01 10.09 16.85
C LEU A 435 -5.96 11.20 16.97
N VAL A 436 -4.88 11.15 16.18
CA VAL A 436 -3.88 12.21 16.13
C VAL A 436 -4.50 13.55 15.65
N PRO A 437 -5.20 13.61 14.50
CA PRO A 437 -5.90 14.81 14.09
C PRO A 437 -6.95 15.31 15.10
N ALA A 438 -7.73 14.39 15.71
CA ALA A 438 -8.73 14.75 16.70
C ALA A 438 -8.11 15.48 17.90
N PHE A 439 -7.03 14.94 18.44
CA PHE A 439 -6.32 15.53 19.57
C PHE A 439 -5.75 16.90 19.22
N LEU A 440 -5.04 17.02 18.10
CA LEU A 440 -4.40 18.27 17.68
C LEU A 440 -5.44 19.37 17.36
N ALA A 441 -6.59 19.01 16.77
CA ALA A 441 -7.70 19.95 16.58
C ALA A 441 -8.19 20.53 17.92
N THR A 442 -8.28 19.73 19.00
CA THR A 442 -8.67 20.25 20.32
C THR A 442 -7.60 21.14 20.97
N LEU A 443 -6.33 21.00 20.60
CA LEU A 443 -5.26 21.90 21.07
C LEU A 443 -5.26 23.24 20.34
N ALA A 444 -5.78 23.32 19.11
CA ALA A 444 -5.71 24.51 18.27
C ALA A 444 -6.19 25.82 18.97
N PRO A 445 -7.29 25.87 19.75
CA PRO A 445 -7.72 27.09 20.43
C PRO A 445 -6.78 27.58 21.53
N ARG A 446 -5.91 26.70 22.03
CA ARG A 446 -4.98 26.97 23.13
C ARG A 446 -3.66 27.55 22.63
N LEU A 447 -3.44 27.56 21.31
CA LEU A 447 -2.23 28.11 20.71
C LEU A 447 -2.31 29.64 20.58
N PRO A 448 -1.27 30.38 21.01
CA PRO A 448 -1.34 31.83 21.17
C PRO A 448 -1.32 32.60 19.85
N TRP A 449 -0.71 32.07 18.79
CA TRP A 449 -0.56 32.74 17.49
C TRP A 449 -1.33 32.01 16.39
N SER A 450 -1.86 32.78 15.42
CA SER A 450 -2.79 32.26 14.40
C SER A 450 -2.21 31.15 13.54
N ALA A 451 -0.93 31.24 13.16
CA ALA A 451 -0.31 30.19 12.35
C ALA A 451 -0.14 28.88 13.15
N GLY A 452 0.10 28.92 14.47
CA GLY A 452 0.06 27.73 15.32
C GLY A 452 -1.31 27.05 15.29
N ARG A 453 -2.41 27.82 15.35
CA ARG A 453 -3.78 27.27 15.25
C ARG A 453 -4.01 26.56 13.91
N LEU A 454 -3.52 27.14 12.82
CA LEU A 454 -3.64 26.55 11.48
C LEU A 454 -2.81 25.28 11.37
N LEU A 455 -1.57 25.29 11.86
CA LEU A 455 -0.69 24.12 11.89
C LEU A 455 -1.30 22.95 12.67
N ALA A 456 -1.99 23.22 13.77
CA ALA A 456 -2.69 22.19 14.54
C ALA A 456 -3.89 21.55 13.81
N LEU A 457 -4.39 22.18 12.74
CA LEU A 457 -5.47 21.65 11.89
C LEU A 457 -4.95 20.90 10.65
N VAL A 458 -3.71 21.14 10.22
CA VAL A 458 -3.11 20.44 9.05
C VAL A 458 -3.24 18.92 9.16
N PRO A 459 -3.03 18.29 10.34
CA PRO A 459 -3.21 16.85 10.51
C PRO A 459 -4.61 16.32 10.17
N LEU A 460 -5.66 17.14 10.12
CA LEU A 460 -6.99 16.71 9.65
C LEU A 460 -6.97 16.20 8.21
N ALA A 461 -5.95 16.53 7.42
CA ALA A 461 -5.75 16.00 6.08
C ALA A 461 -5.10 14.60 6.03
N ILE A 462 -4.58 14.07 7.15
CA ILE A 462 -3.88 12.77 7.16
C ILE A 462 -4.76 11.64 6.60
N PRO A 463 -6.05 11.46 7.01
CA PRO A 463 -6.89 10.42 6.44
C PRO A 463 -7.07 10.58 4.92
N LEU A 464 -7.28 11.82 4.44
CA LEU A 464 -7.43 12.11 3.03
C LEU A 464 -6.16 11.75 2.24
N VAL A 465 -4.98 12.13 2.73
CA VAL A 465 -3.70 11.89 2.05
C VAL A 465 -3.32 10.41 2.05
N LEU A 466 -3.52 9.70 3.17
CA LEU A 466 -3.18 8.28 3.26
C LEU A 466 -4.12 7.39 2.45
N VAL A 467 -5.40 7.76 2.32
CA VAL A 467 -6.40 6.96 1.61
C VAL A 467 -6.49 7.34 0.13
N LEU A 468 -6.44 8.64 -0.19
CA LEU A 468 -6.60 9.17 -1.56
C LEU A 468 -5.28 9.70 -2.15
N GLY A 469 -4.14 9.31 -1.60
CA GLY A 469 -2.84 9.61 -2.21
C GLY A 469 -2.74 8.97 -3.60
N PRO A 470 -2.12 9.64 -4.60
CA PRO A 470 -2.05 9.15 -5.98
C PRO A 470 -1.68 7.68 -6.16
N GLY A 471 -0.56 7.26 -5.58
CA GLY A 471 -0.15 5.86 -5.72
C GLY A 471 -0.99 4.89 -4.89
N GLN A 472 -1.63 5.35 -3.80
CA GLN A 472 -2.57 4.52 -3.04
C GLN A 472 -3.88 4.32 -3.81
N LEU A 473 -4.32 5.33 -4.55
CA LEU A 473 -5.48 5.25 -5.43
C LEU A 473 -5.26 4.27 -6.57
N ARG A 474 -4.09 4.34 -7.21
CA ARG A 474 -3.68 3.37 -8.22
C ARG A 474 -3.60 1.96 -7.64
N GLU A 475 -2.98 1.80 -6.47
CA GLU A 475 -2.90 0.51 -5.78
C GLU A 475 -4.29 -0.03 -5.40
N ALA A 476 -5.15 0.80 -4.81
CA ALA A 476 -6.49 0.41 -4.41
C ALA A 476 -7.36 0.08 -5.63
N ALA A 477 -7.20 0.78 -6.75
CA ALA A 477 -7.90 0.47 -7.97
C ALA A 477 -7.40 -0.81 -8.64
N TRP A 478 -6.08 -0.94 -8.81
CA TRP A 478 -5.44 -2.13 -9.35
C TRP A 478 -5.84 -3.37 -8.56
N ASN A 479 -5.82 -3.24 -7.23
CA ASN A 479 -6.22 -4.31 -6.34
C ASN A 479 -7.73 -4.43 -6.14
N ARG A 480 -8.57 -3.59 -6.74
CA ARG A 480 -10.04 -3.55 -6.58
C ARG A 480 -10.52 -3.39 -5.13
N PHE A 481 -9.77 -2.67 -4.30
CA PHE A 481 -10.17 -2.27 -2.94
C PHE A 481 -11.05 -1.01 -2.92
N MET A 482 -11.12 -0.26 -4.01
CA MET A 482 -12.10 0.82 -4.18
C MET A 482 -13.29 0.38 -5.05
N PRO A 483 -14.55 0.61 -4.63
CA PRO A 483 -15.70 0.34 -5.46
C PRO A 483 -15.69 1.25 -6.69
N ALA A 484 -15.58 0.69 -7.89
CA ALA A 484 -15.62 1.45 -9.15
C ALA A 484 -16.97 2.19 -9.35
N THR A 485 -18.02 1.78 -8.63
CA THR A 485 -19.34 2.40 -8.68
C THR A 485 -19.46 3.64 -7.80
N LEU A 486 -18.57 3.84 -6.82
CA LEU A 486 -18.65 5.01 -5.94
C LEU A 486 -17.85 6.18 -6.54
N PRO A 487 -18.49 7.34 -6.82
CA PRO A 487 -17.80 8.55 -7.28
C PRO A 487 -16.69 8.98 -6.33
N PHE A 488 -15.60 9.49 -6.89
CA PHE A 488 -14.42 9.95 -6.16
C PHE A 488 -14.73 11.15 -5.26
N ALA A 489 -15.63 12.03 -5.70
CA ALA A 489 -16.11 13.16 -4.93
C ALA A 489 -16.75 12.76 -3.61
N ILE A 490 -17.36 11.57 -3.54
CA ILE A 490 -17.92 11.04 -2.28
C ILE A 490 -16.81 10.68 -1.31
N TRP A 491 -15.75 10.02 -1.78
CA TRP A 491 -14.58 9.71 -0.96
C TRP A 491 -13.91 10.97 -0.41
N ILE A 492 -13.70 11.97 -1.28
CA ILE A 492 -13.14 13.25 -0.87
C ILE A 492 -14.06 13.92 0.15
N ALA A 493 -15.37 13.97 -0.08
CA ALA A 493 -16.31 14.58 0.85
C ALA A 493 -16.28 13.90 2.22
N LEU A 494 -16.31 12.57 2.28
CA LEU A 494 -16.28 11.82 3.54
C LEU A 494 -14.99 12.09 4.34
N LEU A 495 -13.84 12.12 3.67
CA LEU A 495 -12.54 12.28 4.32
C LEU A 495 -12.18 13.75 4.62
N SER A 496 -12.70 14.70 3.84
CA SER A 496 -12.42 16.13 4.00
C SER A 496 -13.37 16.86 4.94
N PHE A 497 -14.48 16.24 5.35
CA PHE A 497 -15.45 16.86 6.25
C PHE A 497 -14.83 17.46 7.54
N PRO A 498 -13.93 16.77 8.26
CA PRO A 498 -13.25 17.35 9.43
C PRO A 498 -12.36 18.55 9.06
N ILE A 499 -11.72 18.52 7.88
CA ILE A 499 -10.86 19.59 7.37
C ILE A 499 -11.68 20.87 7.17
N PHE A 500 -12.82 20.77 6.48
CA PHE A 500 -13.71 21.90 6.24
C PHE A 500 -14.28 22.46 7.55
N ALA A 501 -14.63 21.59 8.51
CA ALA A 501 -15.05 22.02 9.83
C ALA A 501 -13.93 22.77 10.58
N GLY A 502 -12.69 22.25 10.55
CA GLY A 502 -11.53 22.90 11.16
C GLY A 502 -11.22 24.26 10.53
N LEU A 503 -11.21 24.34 9.20
CA LEU A 503 -10.99 25.58 8.47
C LEU A 503 -12.09 26.62 8.73
N ALA A 504 -13.35 26.19 8.78
CA ALA A 504 -14.48 27.05 9.12
C ALA A 504 -14.33 27.62 10.54
N TRP A 505 -13.88 26.83 11.51
CA TRP A 505 -13.54 27.34 12.84
C TRP A 505 -12.38 28.35 12.78
N TYR A 506 -11.27 28.01 12.12
CA TYR A 506 -10.09 28.86 12.04
C TYR A 506 -10.42 30.24 11.45
N LEU A 507 -11.08 30.28 10.28
CA LEU A 507 -11.45 31.52 9.61
C LEU A 507 -12.38 32.39 10.45
N ARG A 508 -13.29 31.77 11.22
CA ARG A 508 -14.25 32.48 12.09
C ARG A 508 -13.66 32.92 13.42
N SER A 509 -12.59 32.28 13.88
CA SER A 509 -11.86 32.68 15.08
C SER A 509 -11.02 33.95 14.88
N ARG A 510 -10.94 34.45 13.64
CA ARG A 510 -10.23 35.68 13.29
C ARG A 510 -11.22 36.82 13.16
N ASP A 511 -10.89 37.94 13.78
CA ASP A 511 -11.65 39.17 13.63
C ASP A 511 -11.34 39.76 12.25
N ARG A 512 -12.26 39.58 11.30
CA ARG A 512 -12.17 40.16 9.96
C ARG A 512 -13.51 40.79 9.60
N SER A 513 -13.82 41.90 10.24
CA SER A 513 -14.84 42.83 9.80
C SER A 513 -14.24 43.81 8.78
N GLY A 514 -14.71 43.75 7.52
CA GLY A 514 -14.34 44.75 6.51
C GLY A 514 -14.95 44.47 5.13
N PRO A 515 -15.22 45.52 4.32
CA PRO A 515 -15.84 45.40 2.99
C PRO A 515 -15.02 44.54 2.00
N LEU A 516 -13.69 44.51 2.17
CA LEU A 516 -12.78 43.64 1.42
C LEU A 516 -13.10 42.14 1.60
N GLY A 517 -13.45 41.70 2.81
CA GLY A 517 -13.85 40.31 3.07
C GLY A 517 -15.14 39.92 2.35
N THR A 518 -16.03 40.89 2.10
CA THR A 518 -17.33 40.70 1.45
C THR A 518 -17.20 40.45 -0.05
N PHE A 519 -16.12 40.90 -0.70
CA PHE A 519 -15.84 40.69 -2.13
C PHE A 519 -14.83 39.56 -2.39
N ILE A 520 -13.79 39.46 -1.56
CA ILE A 520 -12.71 38.47 -1.74
C ILE A 520 -13.24 37.03 -1.66
N LEU A 521 -14.18 36.74 -0.75
CA LEU A 521 -14.71 35.38 -0.59
C LEU A 521 -15.50 34.88 -1.82
N PRO A 522 -16.52 35.61 -2.34
CA PRO A 522 -17.21 35.19 -3.57
C PRO A 522 -16.28 35.08 -4.77
N MET A 523 -15.36 36.04 -4.95
CA MET A 523 -14.40 36.00 -6.06
C MET A 523 -13.47 34.78 -5.93
N GLY A 524 -12.94 34.52 -4.74
CA GLY A 524 -12.12 33.34 -4.48
C GLY A 524 -12.88 32.02 -4.71
N CYS A 525 -14.16 31.94 -4.31
CA CYS A 525 -14.98 30.77 -4.60
C CYS A 525 -15.24 30.61 -6.10
N LEU A 526 -15.48 31.70 -6.84
CA LEU A 526 -15.66 31.66 -8.29
C LEU A 526 -14.37 31.19 -8.98
N LEU A 527 -13.22 31.73 -8.59
CA LEU A 527 -11.91 31.30 -9.11
C LEU A 527 -11.62 29.84 -8.79
N ALA A 528 -11.92 29.38 -7.57
CA ALA A 528 -11.78 27.97 -7.19
C ALA A 528 -12.72 27.07 -7.99
N MET A 529 -13.95 27.51 -8.26
CA MET A 529 -14.89 26.78 -9.10
C MET A 529 -14.39 26.67 -10.55
N ILE A 530 -13.92 27.77 -11.14
CA ILE A 530 -13.36 27.78 -12.50
C ILE A 530 -12.12 26.90 -12.56
N GLY A 531 -11.16 27.11 -11.65
CA GLY A 531 -9.91 26.33 -11.61
C GLY A 531 -10.15 24.85 -11.37
N GLY A 532 -11.09 24.50 -10.49
CA GLY A 532 -11.48 23.12 -10.22
C GLY A 532 -12.08 22.45 -11.44
N THR A 533 -13.05 23.09 -12.11
CA THR A 533 -13.63 22.58 -13.36
C THR A 533 -12.57 22.44 -14.47
N MET A 534 -11.65 23.41 -14.61
CA MET A 534 -10.57 23.34 -15.61
C MET A 534 -9.62 22.17 -15.34
N LEU A 535 -9.25 21.91 -14.09
CA LEU A 535 -8.42 20.77 -13.72
C LEU A 535 -9.08 19.44 -14.10
N LEU A 536 -10.38 19.30 -13.85
CA LEU A 536 -11.13 18.09 -14.19
C LEU A 536 -11.32 17.95 -15.71
N ALA A 537 -11.70 19.02 -16.40
CA ALA A 537 -11.95 19.01 -17.84
C ALA A 537 -10.69 18.74 -18.69
N THR A 538 -9.50 19.07 -18.17
CA THR A 538 -8.21 18.80 -18.84
C THR A 538 -7.57 17.47 -18.43
N ALA A 539 -8.21 16.72 -17.53
CA ALA A 539 -7.76 15.42 -17.06
C ALA A 539 -8.41 14.27 -17.85
N SER A 540 -8.32 14.34 -19.20
CA SER A 540 -8.89 13.33 -20.08
C SER A 540 -8.29 11.94 -19.79
N PRO A 541 -9.11 10.89 -19.63
CA PRO A 541 -8.59 9.54 -19.49
C PRO A 541 -7.90 9.12 -20.80
N PRO A 542 -6.72 8.48 -20.74
CA PRO A 542 -5.96 8.06 -21.91
C PRO A 542 -6.59 6.85 -22.62
N CYS A 543 -7.60 6.22 -22.01
CA CYS A 543 -8.26 5.04 -22.56
C CYS A 543 -9.78 5.06 -22.33
N THR A 544 -10.51 4.31 -23.15
CA THR A 544 -11.97 4.12 -23.07
C THR A 544 -12.34 3.17 -21.93
N ALA A 545 -13.60 3.15 -21.51
CA ALA A 545 -14.09 2.19 -20.52
C ALA A 545 -13.81 0.73 -20.91
N ALA A 546 -13.99 0.38 -22.19
CA ALA A 546 -13.72 -0.96 -22.72
C ALA A 546 -12.23 -1.35 -22.60
N GLN A 547 -11.33 -0.42 -22.90
CA GLN A 547 -9.88 -0.62 -22.73
C GLN A 547 -9.51 -0.76 -21.26
N PHE A 548 -10.08 0.07 -20.37
CA PHE A 548 -9.84 -0.04 -18.94
C PHE A 548 -10.36 -1.37 -18.36
N HIS A 549 -11.52 -1.87 -18.81
CA HIS A 549 -12.03 -3.18 -18.40
C HIS A 549 -11.13 -4.34 -18.86
N SER A 550 -10.42 -4.17 -19.97
CA SER A 550 -9.57 -5.22 -20.55
C SER A 550 -8.14 -5.18 -19.98
N PHE A 551 -7.56 -3.99 -19.81
CA PHE A 551 -6.14 -3.80 -19.50
C PHE A 551 -5.88 -3.13 -18.13
N HIS A 552 -6.92 -2.74 -17.39
CA HIS A 552 -6.79 -2.01 -16.12
C HIS A 552 -5.85 -0.78 -16.25
N LEU A 553 -4.94 -0.53 -15.30
CA LEU A 553 -4.01 0.61 -15.41
C LEU A 553 -2.99 0.43 -16.55
N ALA A 554 -2.79 -0.78 -17.08
CA ALA A 554 -1.86 -1.01 -18.19
C ALA A 554 -2.36 -0.36 -19.50
N CYS A 555 -3.62 0.07 -19.58
CA CYS A 555 -4.12 0.86 -20.72
C CYS A 555 -3.33 2.16 -20.94
N GLU A 556 -2.72 2.74 -19.88
CA GLU A 556 -1.87 3.94 -19.99
C GLU A 556 -0.66 3.67 -20.90
N VAL A 557 -0.05 2.50 -20.75
CA VAL A 557 1.13 2.06 -21.49
C VAL A 557 0.80 1.74 -22.95
N VAL A 558 -0.39 1.20 -23.20
CA VAL A 558 -0.87 0.85 -24.55
C VAL A 558 -1.24 2.11 -25.35
N SER A 559 -1.70 3.16 -24.68
CA SER A 559 -2.17 4.40 -25.33
C SER A 559 -1.06 5.22 -25.99
N GLU A 560 0.19 5.10 -25.53
CA GLU A 560 1.36 5.79 -26.11
C GLU A 560 1.86 5.17 -27.43
N VAL A 561 1.32 4.02 -27.84
CA VAL A 561 1.74 3.29 -29.05
C VAL A 561 0.84 3.63 -30.26
N ARG A 562 -0.10 4.57 -30.11
CA ARG A 562 -0.90 5.14 -31.20
C ARG A 562 -0.57 6.61 -31.39
#